data_AF-A0A855FA11-F1
#
_entry.id   AF-A0A855FA11-F1
#
_cell.length_a   1.000
_cell.length_b   1.000
_cell.length_c   1.000
_cell.angle_alpha   90.00
_cell.angle_beta   90.00
_cell.angle_gamma   90.00
#
_symmetry.space_group_name_H-M   'P 1'
#
loop_
_entity.id
_entity.type
_entity.pdbx_description
1 polymer ?
#
loop_
_entity_poly.entity_id
_entity_poly.type
_entity_poly.pdbx_seq_one_letter_code
_entity_poly.pdbx_strand_id
1 'polypeptide(L)'
;MDSSKPTYRQNRCCKNGSDHRFRFHRPLSRYSHTFGDEWFALKAEAFARFFGTPTFLVAQTVIVVVWILINIIGWTRFDPYPFILLNLAFSLQAAYAAPLILLAQTRQAERDGAHALADAQHREELAEDISQRQGLAQRQSEQLMILLQQNTELTDLTRQMAERIEKLTLQLAQHQNLNIQ
;
A
#
# COMPACT_ATOMS: atom_id res chain seq x y z
N MET A 1 -50.71 10.00 -21.61
CA MET A 1 -50.00 8.88 -20.94
C MET A 1 -50.24 7.66 -21.82
N ASP A 2 -49.28 7.10 -22.56
CA ASP A 2 -48.07 6.40 -22.13
C ASP A 2 -47.18 6.18 -23.39
N SER A 3 -46.12 6.97 -23.57
CA SER A 3 -44.70 6.60 -23.36
C SER A 3 -44.18 5.43 -24.23
N SER A 4 -44.02 5.73 -25.52
CA SER A 4 -43.13 5.03 -26.44
C SER A 4 -41.69 5.04 -25.92
N LYS A 5 -41.17 3.88 -25.51
CA LYS A 5 -39.75 3.69 -25.17
C LYS A 5 -38.97 3.10 -26.34
N PRO A 6 -37.80 3.65 -26.72
CA PRO A 6 -36.96 3.06 -27.74
C PRO A 6 -36.18 1.85 -27.21
N THR A 7 -36.10 0.82 -28.04
CA THR A 7 -35.32 -0.40 -27.92
C THR A 7 -33.83 -0.10 -28.09
N TYR A 8 -33.03 -0.24 -27.02
CA TYR A 8 -31.57 -0.20 -27.11
C TYR A 8 -31.01 -1.62 -27.26
N ARG A 9 -30.52 -1.92 -28.46
CA ARG A 9 -29.86 -3.18 -28.83
C ARG A 9 -28.47 -3.21 -28.19
N GLN A 10 -28.27 -4.00 -27.14
CA GLN A 10 -26.94 -4.27 -26.58
C GLN A 10 -26.18 -5.21 -27.53
N ASN A 11 -25.40 -4.64 -28.44
CA ASN A 11 -24.36 -5.39 -29.15
C ASN A 11 -23.21 -5.67 -28.17
N ARG A 12 -23.26 -6.82 -27.50
CA ARG A 12 -22.12 -7.41 -26.78
C ARG A 12 -21.19 -8.05 -27.81
N CYS A 13 -20.28 -7.26 -28.38
CA CYS A 13 -19.10 -7.79 -29.06
C CYS A 13 -17.88 -7.64 -28.16
N CYS A 14 -17.33 -8.81 -27.84
CA CYS A 14 -16.00 -9.15 -27.34
C CYS A 14 -15.03 -7.95 -27.20
N LYS A 15 -14.83 -7.47 -25.96
CA LYS A 15 -13.60 -6.76 -25.62
C LYS A 15 -12.54 -7.79 -25.25
N ASN A 16 -11.64 -7.95 -26.22
CA ASN A 16 -10.41 -8.70 -26.20
C ASN A 16 -9.64 -8.50 -24.89
N GLY A 17 -9.20 -9.62 -24.29
CA GLY A 17 -8.32 -9.61 -23.13
C GLY A 17 -6.90 -9.28 -23.57
N SER A 18 -6.49 -8.03 -23.38
CA SER A 18 -5.08 -7.66 -23.29
C SER A 18 -4.96 -6.20 -22.82
N ASP A 19 -4.23 -6.04 -21.72
CA ASP A 19 -3.57 -4.82 -21.22
C ASP A 19 -4.36 -3.84 -20.33
N HIS A 20 -4.41 -4.19 -19.03
CA HIS A 20 -4.69 -3.26 -17.93
C HIS A 20 -3.57 -3.28 -16.88
N ARG A 21 -2.30 -3.35 -17.29
CA ARG A 21 -1.15 -3.31 -16.36
C ARG A 21 -0.68 -1.90 -15.97
N PHE A 22 -1.32 -0.85 -16.46
CA PHE A 22 -0.97 0.54 -16.11
C PHE A 22 -2.21 1.34 -15.71
N ARG A 23 -2.86 0.92 -14.61
CA ARG A 23 -3.88 1.72 -13.95
C ARG A 23 -3.28 2.29 -12.68
N PHE A 24 -2.50 3.37 -12.77
CA PHE A 24 -2.31 4.43 -11.76
C PHE A 24 -1.33 5.50 -12.29
N HIS A 25 -1.76 6.22 -13.32
CA HIS A 25 -1.26 7.58 -13.55
C HIS A 25 -2.47 8.51 -13.54
N ARG A 26 -3.04 8.74 -12.36
CA ARG A 26 -3.74 10.02 -12.17
C ARG A 26 -2.64 11.09 -12.17
N PRO A 27 -2.64 12.05 -13.09
CA PRO A 27 -1.85 13.25 -12.89
C PRO A 27 -2.50 13.98 -11.71
N LEU A 28 -1.98 13.76 -10.51
CA LEU A 28 -2.41 14.53 -9.36
C LEU A 28 -2.04 15.98 -9.66
N SER A 29 -3.08 16.77 -9.91
CA SER A 29 -3.24 18.14 -9.44
C SER A 29 -1.93 18.89 -9.25
N ARG A 30 -1.57 19.67 -10.27
CA ARG A 30 -1.05 21.04 -10.20
C ARG A 30 -1.01 21.57 -8.74
N TYR A 31 -0.01 21.20 -7.97
CA TYR A 31 0.31 21.91 -6.74
C TYR A 31 0.96 23.19 -7.23
N SER A 32 0.16 24.25 -7.26
CA SER A 32 0.63 25.62 -7.36
C SER A 32 1.89 25.76 -6.52
N HIS A 33 2.97 26.22 -7.13
CA HIS A 33 4.11 26.80 -6.43
C HIS A 33 3.59 27.98 -5.60
N THR A 34 3.07 27.73 -4.40
CA THR A 34 2.58 28.78 -3.49
C THR A 34 3.76 29.55 -2.89
N PHE A 35 4.96 28.97 -2.92
CA PHE A 35 6.22 29.70 -2.78
C PHE A 35 7.19 29.23 -3.87
N GLY A 36 7.36 30.07 -4.89
CA GLY A 36 8.48 29.96 -5.82
C GLY A 36 9.77 30.02 -5.04
N ASP A 37 10.64 29.03 -5.26
CA ASP A 37 12.10 29.12 -5.14
C ASP A 37 12.67 27.70 -5.22
N GLU A 38 12.79 27.26 -6.47
CA GLU A 38 13.50 26.03 -6.85
C GLU A 38 14.89 25.96 -6.20
N TRP A 39 15.54 27.12 -6.01
CA TRP A 39 16.81 27.23 -5.30
C TRP A 39 16.73 26.89 -3.80
N PHE A 40 15.66 27.28 -3.09
CA PHE A 40 15.46 26.88 -1.68
C PHE A 40 15.17 25.38 -1.58
N ALA A 41 14.41 24.82 -2.53
CA ALA A 41 14.14 23.38 -2.58
C ALA A 41 15.43 22.57 -2.76
N LEU A 42 16.28 22.97 -3.72
CA LEU A 42 17.59 22.35 -3.97
C LEU A 42 18.52 22.47 -2.76
N LYS A 43 18.55 23.64 -2.11
CA LYS A 43 19.34 23.82 -0.89
C LYS A 43 18.82 22.99 0.27
N ALA A 44 17.50 22.91 0.47
CA ALA A 44 16.91 22.07 1.52
C ALA A 44 17.26 20.60 1.31
N GLU A 45 17.25 20.12 0.06
CA GLU A 45 17.68 18.75 -0.26
C GLU A 45 19.17 18.52 0.01
N ALA A 46 20.03 19.46 -0.38
CA ALA A 46 21.46 19.40 -0.08
C ALA A 46 21.72 19.42 1.44
N PHE A 47 21.03 20.29 2.19
CA PHE A 47 21.10 20.35 3.65
C PHE A 47 20.61 19.05 4.28
N ALA A 48 19.49 18.48 3.84
CA ALA A 48 18.97 17.23 4.37
C ALA A 48 19.97 16.07 4.19
N ARG A 49 20.60 15.97 3.01
CA ARG A 49 21.65 14.97 2.75
C ARG A 49 22.90 15.20 3.61
N PHE A 50 23.24 16.47 3.85
CA PHE A 50 24.41 16.86 4.66
C PHE A 50 24.20 16.59 6.16
N PHE A 51 23.05 16.98 6.73
CA PHE A 51 22.71 16.73 8.14
C PHE A 51 22.44 15.23 8.44
N GLY A 52 22.04 14.44 7.45
CA GLY A 52 21.85 12.99 7.59
C GLY A 52 23.16 12.19 7.71
N THR A 53 24.32 12.82 7.51
CA THR A 53 25.63 12.16 7.55
C THR A 53 26.37 12.51 8.86
N PRO A 54 26.96 11.54 9.60
CA PRO A 54 27.70 11.82 10.84
C PRO A 54 28.90 12.76 10.65
N THR A 55 29.36 12.93 9.41
CA THR A 55 30.46 13.82 9.01
C THR A 55 30.22 15.28 9.39
N PHE A 56 28.97 15.77 9.42
CA PHE A 56 28.69 17.16 9.80
C PHE A 56 29.08 17.47 11.25
N LEU A 57 28.71 16.58 12.19
CA LEU A 57 29.04 16.74 13.61
C LEU A 57 30.56 16.73 13.85
N VAL A 58 31.28 15.87 13.14
CA VAL A 58 32.75 15.81 13.19
C VAL A 58 33.36 17.11 12.64
N ALA A 59 32.91 17.59 11.48
CA ALA A 59 33.42 18.84 10.92
C ALA A 59 33.16 20.05 11.84
N GLN A 60 31.95 20.16 12.40
CA GLN A 60 31.59 21.25 13.31
C GLN A 60 32.45 21.26 14.58
N THR A 61 32.69 20.09 15.18
CA THR A 61 33.54 19.98 16.38
C THR A 61 34.99 20.33 16.09
N VAL A 62 35.54 19.90 14.95
CA VAL A 62 36.89 20.27 14.51
C VAL A 62 37.04 21.78 14.33
N ILE A 63 36.06 22.45 13.70
CA ILE A 63 36.08 23.90 13.51
C ILE A 63 36.12 24.63 14.85
N VAL A 64 35.28 24.22 15.81
CA VAL A 64 35.26 24.81 17.17
C VAL A 64 36.58 24.59 17.88
N VAL A 65 37.14 23.39 17.83
CA VAL A 65 38.44 23.07 18.46
C VAL A 65 39.56 23.90 17.85
N VAL A 66 39.63 24.00 16.52
CA VAL A 66 40.63 24.82 15.82
C VAL A 66 40.50 26.30 16.22
N TRP A 67 39.28 26.82 16.30
CA TRP A 67 39.04 28.21 16.72
C TRP A 67 39.54 28.49 18.14
N ILE A 68 39.26 27.56 19.06
CA ILE A 68 39.75 27.65 20.45
C ILE A 68 41.28 27.59 20.47
N LEU A 69 41.91 26.66 19.73
CA LEU A 69 43.37 26.53 19.67
C LEU A 69 44.04 27.79 19.11
N ILE A 70 43.54 28.37 18.01
CA ILE A 70 44.08 29.61 17.43
C ILE A 70 43.99 30.77 18.44
N ASN A 71 42.90 30.88 19.18
CA ASN A 71 42.74 31.91 20.22
C ASN A 71 43.69 31.69 21.41
N ILE A 72 43.88 30.45 21.85
CA ILE A 72 44.80 30.11 22.97
C ILE A 72 46.26 30.33 22.60
N ILE A 73 46.66 30.04 21.35
CA ILE A 73 48.03 30.23 20.84
C ILE A 73 48.42 31.73 20.83
N GLY A 74 47.46 32.64 21.05
CA GLY A 74 47.74 34.05 21.31
C GLY A 74 48.15 34.84 20.07
N TRP A 75 47.92 34.29 18.87
CA TRP A 75 48.19 34.95 17.59
C TRP A 75 47.42 36.28 17.47
N THR A 76 46.21 36.31 18.02
CA THR A 76 45.34 37.49 18.09
C THR A 76 44.43 37.36 19.32
N ARG A 77 44.47 38.31 20.27
CA ARG A 77 43.51 38.40 21.40
C ARG A 77 42.13 38.89 20.93
N PHE A 78 41.54 38.23 19.93
CA PHE A 78 40.27 38.63 19.36
C PHE A 78 39.07 38.18 20.22
N ASP A 79 39.20 37.11 21.02
CA ASP A 79 38.19 36.67 22.01
C ASP A 79 38.81 36.15 23.33
N PRO A 80 39.06 37.02 24.33
CA PRO A 80 39.35 36.59 25.71
C PRO A 80 38.14 35.92 26.37
N TYR A 81 38.39 35.10 27.40
CA TYR A 81 37.33 34.42 28.16
C TYR A 81 36.26 35.40 28.69
N PRO A 82 34.95 35.14 28.56
CA PRO A 82 34.26 34.02 27.91
C PRO A 82 34.02 34.33 26.42
N PHE A 83 34.31 33.38 25.51
CA PHE A 83 34.27 33.55 24.05
C PHE A 83 32.95 34.15 23.51
N ILE A 84 32.83 35.48 23.54
CA ILE A 84 31.57 36.18 23.35
C ILE A 84 31.13 36.13 21.90
N LEU A 85 32.06 36.25 20.96
CA LEU A 85 31.74 36.21 19.53
C LEU A 85 31.36 34.80 19.09
N LEU A 86 32.02 33.77 19.63
CA LEU A 86 31.65 32.38 19.36
C LEU A 86 30.23 32.09 19.87
N ASN A 87 29.91 32.50 21.09
CA ASN A 87 28.58 32.34 21.64
C ASN A 87 27.52 33.12 20.85
N LEU A 88 27.85 34.35 20.41
CA LEU A 88 26.97 35.16 19.57
C LEU A 88 26.72 34.52 18.21
N ALA A 89 27.76 33.98 17.58
CA ALA A 89 27.67 33.29 16.30
C ALA A 89 26.79 32.03 16.39
N PHE A 90 26.98 31.21 17.43
CA PHE A 90 26.13 30.03 17.66
C PHE A 90 24.67 30.41 17.98
N SER A 91 24.47 31.48 18.75
CA SER A 91 23.13 31.98 19.05
C SER A 91 22.41 32.44 17.78
N LEU A 92 23.11 33.17 16.90
CA LEU A 92 22.59 33.57 15.61
C LEU A 92 22.36 32.37 14.68
N GLN A 93 23.26 31.40 14.68
CA GLN A 93 23.13 30.17 13.90
C GLN A 93 21.85 29.41 14.29
N ALA A 94 21.58 29.27 15.60
CA ALA A 94 20.36 28.65 16.09
C ALA A 94 19.11 29.47 15.74
N ALA A 95 19.16 30.80 15.88
CA ALA A 95 18.05 31.70 15.59
C ALA A 95 17.64 31.69 14.11
N TYR A 96 18.59 31.59 13.18
CA TYR A 96 18.32 31.46 11.74
C TYR A 96 17.94 30.02 11.32
N ALA A 97 18.47 29.01 12.00
CA ALA A 97 18.13 27.62 11.73
C ALA A 97 16.65 27.33 12.04
N ALA A 98 16.11 27.85 13.15
CA ALA A 98 14.72 27.60 13.56
C ALA A 98 13.66 27.90 12.48
N PRO A 99 13.59 29.11 11.87
CA PRO A 99 12.62 29.40 10.83
C PRO A 99 12.87 28.59 9.55
N LEU A 100 14.13 28.32 9.19
CA LEU A 100 14.44 27.46 8.03
C LEU A 100 13.97 26.03 8.22
N ILE A 101 14.20 25.47 9.41
CA ILE A 101 13.73 24.13 9.77
C ILE A 101 12.21 24.11 9.74
N LEU A 102 11.54 25.14 10.27
CA LEU A 102 10.08 25.23 10.24
C LEU A 102 9.54 25.25 8.81
N LEU A 103 10.16 26.01 7.90
CA LEU A 103 9.80 26.00 6.48
C LEU A 103 10.08 24.66 5.79
N ALA A 104 11.16 23.97 6.16
CA ALA A 104 11.44 22.63 5.63
C ALA A 104 10.42 21.60 6.13
N GLN A 105 10.04 21.70 7.41
CA GLN A 105 9.07 20.81 8.05
C GLN A 105 7.66 21.02 7.49
N THR A 106 7.21 22.25 7.25
CA THR A 106 5.89 22.49 6.63
C THR A 106 5.80 21.84 5.25
N ARG A 107 6.87 21.88 4.45
CA ARG A 107 6.92 21.22 3.14
C ARG A 107 6.99 19.69 3.22
N GLN A 108 7.67 19.15 4.23
CA GLN A 108 7.66 17.71 4.49
C GLN A 108 6.24 17.26 4.85
N ALA A 109 5.58 17.98 5.76
CA ALA A 109 4.20 17.68 6.18
C ALA A 109 3.18 17.74 5.01
N GLU A 110 3.34 18.68 4.07
CA GLU A 110 2.52 18.71 2.85
C GLU A 110 2.71 17.46 1.98
N ARG A 111 3.96 17.02 1.76
CA ARG A 111 4.25 15.79 1.02
C ARG A 111 3.70 14.57 1.73
N ASP A 112 3.92 14.47 3.04
CA ASP A 112 3.43 13.37 3.87
C ASP A 112 1.90 13.32 3.85
N GLY A 113 1.22 14.47 3.86
CA GLY A 113 -0.22 14.57 3.71
C GLY A 113 -0.71 14.05 2.35
N ALA A 114 -0.04 14.41 1.25
CA ALA A 114 -0.39 13.91 -0.08
C ALA A 114 -0.18 12.39 -0.20
N HIS A 115 0.92 11.86 0.36
CA HIS A 115 1.17 10.43 0.42
C HIS A 115 0.13 9.70 1.28
N ALA A 116 -0.26 10.26 2.42
CA ALA A 116 -1.29 9.69 3.29
C ALA A 116 -2.66 9.63 2.62
N LEU A 117 -3.04 10.67 1.85
CA LEU A 117 -4.29 10.68 1.09
C LEU A 117 -4.30 9.61 -0.02
N ALA A 118 -3.18 9.44 -0.72
CA ALA A 118 -3.06 8.39 -1.73
C ALA A 118 -3.13 6.99 -1.12
N ASP A 119 -2.48 6.77 0.04
CA ASP A 119 -2.55 5.50 0.76
C ASP A 119 -3.96 5.22 1.28
N ALA A 120 -4.66 6.23 1.79
CA ALA A 120 -6.05 6.11 2.23
C ALA A 120 -6.97 5.69 1.08
N GLN A 121 -6.88 6.36 -0.08
CA GLN A 121 -7.64 5.99 -1.28
C GLN A 121 -7.32 4.56 -1.73
N HIS A 122 -6.05 4.17 -1.71
CA HIS A 122 -5.65 2.81 -2.09
C HIS A 122 -6.22 1.76 -1.14
N ARG A 123 -6.25 2.03 0.17
CA ARG A 123 -6.86 1.15 1.18
C ARG A 123 -8.36 1.01 0.99
N GLU A 124 -9.06 2.09 0.64
CA GLU A 124 -10.50 2.05 0.33
C GLU A 124 -10.76 1.16 -0.90
N GLU A 125 -10.01 1.35 -1.98
CA GLU A 125 -10.14 0.52 -3.19
C GLU A 125 -9.84 -0.96 -2.90
N LEU A 126 -8.82 -1.26 -2.10
CA LEU A 126 -8.51 -2.63 -1.67
C LEU A 126 -9.62 -3.23 -0.81
N ALA A 127 -10.22 -2.46 0.10
CA ALA A 127 -11.33 -2.92 0.92
C ALA A 127 -12.56 -3.27 0.07
N GLU A 128 -12.85 -2.45 -0.95
CA GLU A 128 -13.91 -2.74 -1.92
C GLU A 128 -13.62 -4.02 -2.71
N ASP A 129 -12.41 -4.21 -3.25
CA ASP A 129 -12.04 -5.43 -3.99
C ASP A 129 -12.14 -6.69 -3.11
N ILE A 130 -11.67 -6.62 -1.87
CA ILE A 130 -11.80 -7.72 -0.90
C ILE A 130 -13.27 -8.05 -0.66
N SER A 131 -14.12 -7.05 -0.45
CA SER A 131 -15.56 -7.26 -0.24
C SER A 131 -16.24 -7.94 -1.44
N GLN A 132 -15.85 -7.55 -2.66
CA GLN A 132 -16.35 -8.18 -3.89
C GLN A 132 -15.88 -9.62 -4.01
N ARG A 133 -14.59 -9.90 -3.76
CA ARG A 133 -14.04 -11.25 -3.79
C ARG A 133 -14.68 -12.16 -2.75
N GLN A 134 -14.96 -11.66 -1.55
CA GLN A 134 -15.67 -12.41 -0.53
C GLN A 134 -17.08 -12.80 -0.99
N GLY A 135 -17.83 -11.88 -1.60
CA GLY A 135 -19.15 -12.19 -2.14
C GLY A 135 -19.12 -13.23 -3.27
N LEU A 136 -18.12 -13.17 -4.16
CA LEU A 136 -17.92 -14.17 -5.20
C LEU A 136 -17.52 -15.53 -4.62
N ALA A 137 -16.63 -15.55 -3.62
CA ALA A 137 -16.20 -16.77 -2.94
C ALA A 137 -17.37 -17.45 -2.21
N GLN A 138 -18.26 -16.69 -1.59
CA GLN A 138 -19.49 -17.23 -0.98
C GLN A 138 -20.36 -17.94 -2.02
N ARG A 139 -20.64 -17.29 -3.15
CA ARG A 139 -21.42 -17.92 -4.24
C ARG A 139 -20.75 -19.18 -4.80
N GLN A 140 -19.43 -19.16 -4.94
CA GLN A 140 -18.67 -20.34 -5.34
C GLN A 140 -18.82 -21.48 -4.32
N SER A 141 -18.76 -21.18 -3.03
CA SER A 141 -18.92 -22.19 -1.98
C SER A 141 -20.32 -22.81 -1.97
N GLU A 142 -21.36 -22.02 -2.21
CA GLU A 142 -22.74 -22.49 -2.35
C GLU A 142 -22.88 -23.44 -3.55
N GLN A 143 -22.32 -23.06 -4.72
CA GLN A 143 -22.32 -23.92 -5.90
C GLN A 143 -21.54 -25.22 -5.69
N LEU A 144 -20.39 -25.15 -5.01
CA LEU A 144 -19.58 -26.32 -4.69
C LEU A 144 -20.36 -27.31 -3.83
N MET A 145 -21.10 -26.81 -2.83
CA MET A 145 -21.93 -27.62 -1.94
C MET A 145 -23.01 -28.37 -2.73
N ILE A 146 -23.70 -27.68 -3.65
CA ILE A 146 -24.72 -28.28 -4.52
C ILE A 146 -24.12 -29.40 -5.38
N LEU A 147 -22.96 -29.15 -6.00
CA LEU A 147 -22.28 -30.16 -6.83
C LEU A 147 -21.81 -31.38 -6.02
N LEU A 148 -21.33 -31.17 -4.79
CA LEU A 148 -20.95 -32.26 -3.88
C LEU A 148 -22.16 -33.09 -3.45
N GLN A 149 -23.29 -32.43 -3.16
CA GLN A 149 -24.52 -33.12 -2.81
C GLN A 149 -24.99 -34.02 -3.95
N GLN A 150 -24.97 -33.53 -5.20
CA GLN A 150 -25.32 -34.33 -6.38
C GLN A 150 -24.40 -35.54 -6.57
N ASN A 151 -23.09 -35.38 -6.41
CA ASN A 151 -22.15 -36.50 -6.50
C ASN A 151 -22.40 -37.55 -5.41
N THR A 152 -22.75 -37.11 -4.19
CA THR A 152 -23.06 -38.00 -3.07
C THR A 152 -24.33 -38.80 -3.36
N GLU A 153 -25.37 -38.15 -3.89
CA GLU A 153 -26.64 -38.78 -4.23
C GLU A 153 -26.49 -39.83 -5.33
N LEU A 154 -25.71 -39.53 -6.38
CA LEU A 154 -25.40 -40.52 -7.43
C LEU A 154 -24.67 -41.74 -6.88
N THR A 155 -23.77 -41.53 -5.92
CA THR A 155 -23.02 -42.60 -5.27
C THR A 155 -23.96 -43.50 -4.45
N ASP A 156 -24.89 -42.90 -3.71
CA ASP A 156 -25.90 -43.64 -2.93
C ASP A 156 -26.87 -44.42 -3.82
N LEU A 157 -27.34 -43.83 -4.92
CA LEU A 157 -28.19 -44.53 -5.90
C LEU A 157 -27.48 -45.74 -6.51
N THR A 158 -26.20 -45.57 -6.84
CA THR A 158 -25.38 -46.67 -7.36
C THR A 158 -25.27 -47.81 -6.34
N ARG A 159 -25.05 -47.46 -5.07
CA ARG A 159 -24.98 -48.44 -3.97
C ARG A 159 -26.31 -49.18 -3.77
N GLN A 160 -27.44 -48.48 -3.80
CA GLN A 160 -28.77 -49.10 -3.70
C GLN A 160 -29.08 -50.05 -4.86
N MET A 161 -28.69 -49.68 -6.08
CA MET A 161 -28.84 -50.56 -7.24
C MET A 161 -28.05 -51.86 -7.05
N ALA A 162 -26.79 -51.76 -6.58
CA ALA A 162 -25.97 -52.93 -6.29
C ALA A 162 -26.61 -53.84 -5.22
N GLU A 163 -27.12 -53.28 -4.13
CA GLU A 163 -27.80 -54.04 -3.07
C GLU A 163 -29.08 -54.74 -3.55
N ARG A 164 -29.86 -54.09 -4.43
CA ARG A 164 -31.04 -54.73 -5.02
C ARG A 164 -30.68 -55.90 -5.92
N ILE A 165 -29.62 -55.78 -6.71
CA ILE A 165 -29.12 -56.88 -7.54
C ILE A 165 -28.66 -58.04 -6.65
N GLU A 166 -27.95 -57.76 -5.57
CA GLU A 166 -27.51 -58.78 -4.61
C GLU A 166 -28.71 -59.50 -3.95
N LYS A 167 -29.72 -58.76 -3.48
CA LYS A 167 -30.95 -59.38 -2.94
C LYS A 167 -31.69 -60.24 -3.96
N LEU A 168 -31.82 -59.76 -5.19
CA LEU A 168 -32.50 -60.51 -6.26
C LEU A 168 -31.74 -61.79 -6.62
N THR A 169 -30.41 -61.72 -6.69
CA THR A 169 -29.56 -62.90 -6.97
C THR A 169 -29.60 -63.90 -5.83
N LEU A 170 -29.59 -63.45 -4.57
CA LEU A 170 -29.78 -64.33 -3.40
C LEU A 170 -31.17 -64.98 -3.40
N GLN A 171 -32.24 -64.24 -3.73
CA GLN A 171 -33.57 -64.79 -3.87
C GLN A 171 -33.65 -65.86 -4.96
N LEU A 172 -33.05 -65.60 -6.14
CA LEU A 172 -32.96 -66.58 -7.23
C LEU A 172 -32.21 -67.84 -6.80
N ALA A 173 -31.05 -67.69 -6.15
CA ALA A 173 -30.26 -68.82 -5.66
C ALA A 173 -31.04 -69.66 -4.64
N GLN A 174 -31.77 -69.01 -3.72
CA GLN A 174 -32.57 -69.70 -2.72
C GLN A 174 -33.79 -70.40 -3.32
N HIS A 175 -34.43 -69.78 -4.32
CA HIS A 175 -35.57 -70.38 -5.02
C HIS A 175 -35.17 -71.57 -5.89
N GLN A 176 -33.94 -71.58 -6.42
CA GLN A 176 -33.39 -72.75 -7.13
C GLN A 176 -33.07 -73.91 -6.19
N ASN A 177 -32.57 -73.65 -4.98
CA ASN A 177 -32.23 -74.70 -4.01
C ASN A 177 -33.47 -75.43 -3.47
N LEU A 178 -34.61 -74.73 -3.34
CA LEU A 178 -35.90 -75.33 -2.95
C LEU A 178 -36.55 -76.19 -4.05
N ASN A 179 -36.10 -76.10 -5.30
CA ASN A 179 -36.69 -76.81 -6.43
C ASN A 179 -35.93 -78.11 -6.79
N ILE A 180 -34.82 -78.38 -6.10
CA ILE A 180 -33.95 -79.56 -6.29
C ILE A 180 -34.15 -80.59 -5.16
N GLN A 181 -34.94 -80.25 -4.13
CA GLN A 181 -35.24 -81.08 -2.96
C GLN A 181 -36.63 -81.70 -3.05
#